data_AF-A0AAE4I5P0-F1
#
_entry.id   AF-A0AAE4I5P0-F1
#
_cell.length_a   1.000
_cell.length_b   1.000
_cell.length_c   1.000
_cell.angle_alpha   90.00
_cell.angle_beta   90.00
_cell.angle_gamma   90.00
#
_symmetry.space_group_name_H-M   'P 1'
#
loop_
_entity.id
_entity.type
_entity.pdbx_description
1 polymer ?
#
loop_
_entity_poly.entity_id
_entity_poly.type
_entity_poly.pdbx_seq_one_letter_code
_entity_poly.pdbx_strand_id
1 'polypeptide(L)'
;MSKNQEYIQQYAEYAMEQMRRYGIPASVTLAQGICESASGQSELSRKGNNHFGIKATSSWIENGGKYLVYTDDRPNEKFCQYANVGDSYEHHSQFLKRNGRYAELFQLSPDDYKGWTNGLQDAGYASSKQYAATLQNIIEKNGLQKYDQMVMQEMKAEGKSFGTTDNPRQATSNDVSVQDTEEKKYSFPLKRDEFILVTSPFGTRKDPLDASKSQLHKGIDIQTNHEAVLATEDKGKVVNVNSNANTNGGRSVTVEYNRNDGSIYQCTYMHLDSISVKVGDEVAAGQKLGISGNTGYRTTGEHLHFGVKSISTDGTKRDIDPAAYLAEIAQKGNISLQVLSNGKDLTAQYKSASQSDANVQPDTAMSPDEWMKKILSSEDSGVNMPIADPVIEMAMTMFTSLMALALQIDKSSEEEKMQKATDAAVSKSIDLTPILPFYKTCTISLHDGKPNLYADNGVVQLNRELSNAEINKIQQTLGSTMMNDDEKRRSIASVINSAVVTLQMSQNYQKNLENQQGRQESVQLK
;
A
#
# COMPACT_ATOMS: atom_id res chain seq x y z
N MET A 1 13.59 24.93 26.72
CA MET A 1 12.71 23.96 27.41
C MET A 1 13.56 22.78 27.84
N SER A 2 13.22 22.08 28.92
CA SER A 2 13.89 20.82 29.26
C SER A 2 13.48 19.71 28.28
N LYS A 3 14.28 18.65 28.14
CA LYS A 3 13.93 17.50 27.29
C LYS A 3 12.62 16.84 27.69
N ASN A 4 12.35 16.77 29.00
CA ASN A 4 11.06 16.32 29.50
C ASN A 4 9.93 17.22 29.01
N GLN A 5 10.09 18.55 29.06
CA GLN A 5 9.05 19.48 28.59
C GLN A 5 8.77 19.34 27.08
N GLU A 6 9.81 19.17 26.27
CA GLU A 6 9.66 18.91 24.82
C GLU A 6 8.88 17.62 24.57
N TYR A 7 9.26 16.53 25.26
CA TYR A 7 8.58 15.25 25.16
C TYR A 7 7.11 15.33 25.60
N ILE A 8 6.84 16.01 26.71
CA ILE A 8 5.48 16.20 27.23
C ILE A 8 4.64 16.99 26.24
N GLN A 9 5.17 18.09 25.68
CA GLN A 9 4.45 18.89 24.71
C GLN A 9 4.07 18.07 23.47
N GLN A 10 4.94 17.15 23.05
CA GLN A 10 4.72 16.35 21.86
C GLN A 10 3.76 15.18 22.08
N TYR A 11 3.78 14.54 23.26
CA TYR A 11 3.12 13.25 23.46
C TYR A 11 2.04 13.22 24.56
N ALA A 12 1.73 14.36 25.19
CA ALA A 12 0.69 14.42 26.22
C ALA A 12 -0.68 13.94 25.74
N GLU A 13 -1.04 14.25 24.49
CA GLU A 13 -2.34 13.84 23.95
C GLU A 13 -2.47 12.32 23.82
N TYR A 14 -1.41 11.61 23.37
CA TYR A 14 -1.42 10.15 23.33
C TYR A 14 -1.65 9.55 24.72
N ALA A 15 -1.03 10.11 25.76
CA ALA A 15 -1.21 9.62 27.12
C ALA A 15 -2.60 9.93 27.70
N MET A 16 -3.14 11.12 27.42
CA MET A 16 -4.51 11.49 27.79
C MET A 16 -5.52 10.56 27.12
N GLU A 17 -5.30 10.26 25.85
CA GLU A 17 -6.04 9.26 25.11
C GLU A 17 -5.95 7.89 25.78
N GLN A 18 -4.75 7.40 26.12
CA GLN A 18 -4.63 6.12 26.85
C GLN A 18 -5.40 6.12 28.17
N MET A 19 -5.46 7.25 28.88
CA MET A 19 -6.27 7.40 30.08
C MET A 19 -7.76 7.29 29.78
N ARG A 20 -8.29 7.97 28.77
CA ARG A 20 -9.69 7.82 28.33
C ARG A 20 -10.00 6.35 28.05
N ARG A 21 -9.19 5.71 27.21
CA ARG A 21 -9.45 4.37 26.68
C ARG A 21 -9.30 3.25 27.71
N TYR A 22 -8.23 3.30 28.49
CA TYR A 22 -7.82 2.18 29.34
C TYR A 22 -7.97 2.47 30.83
N GLY A 23 -8.15 3.73 31.24
CA GLY A 23 -8.21 4.13 32.65
C GLY A 23 -6.85 4.19 33.32
N ILE A 24 -5.76 4.23 32.55
CA ILE A 24 -4.39 4.38 33.07
C ILE A 24 -4.11 5.89 33.22
N PRO A 25 -3.68 6.40 34.38
CA PRO A 25 -3.43 7.83 34.54
C PRO A 25 -2.47 8.35 33.47
N ALA A 26 -2.84 9.43 32.77
CA ALA A 26 -2.04 10.04 31.70
C ALA A 26 -0.65 10.44 32.22
N SER A 27 -0.58 10.90 33.47
CA SER A 27 0.66 11.22 34.16
C SER A 27 1.59 10.02 34.31
N VAL A 28 1.05 8.84 34.58
CA VAL A 28 1.82 7.59 34.71
C VAL A 28 2.35 7.16 33.34
N THR A 29 1.50 7.14 32.32
CA THR A 29 1.92 6.78 30.95
C THR A 29 3.01 7.73 30.43
N LEU A 30 2.87 9.04 30.64
CA LEU A 30 3.92 10.01 30.26
C LEU A 30 5.21 9.82 31.04
N ALA A 31 5.13 9.58 32.35
CA ALA A 31 6.31 9.39 33.18
C ALA A 31 7.08 8.13 32.78
N GLN A 32 6.38 7.04 32.48
CA GLN A 32 6.98 5.83 31.92
C GLN A 32 7.62 6.14 30.57
N GLY A 33 6.89 6.78 29.64
CA GLY A 33 7.44 7.16 28.34
C GLY A 33 8.73 7.99 28.47
N ILE A 34 8.77 8.98 29.37
CA ILE A 34 9.97 9.78 29.66
C ILE A 34 11.12 8.92 30.19
N CYS A 35 10.83 8.02 31.15
CA CYS A 35 11.83 7.18 31.79
C CYS A 35 12.43 6.16 30.82
N GLU A 36 11.57 5.38 30.14
CA GLU A 36 11.98 4.25 29.28
C GLU A 36 12.60 4.69 27.96
N SER A 37 12.18 5.85 27.42
CA SER A 37 12.72 6.36 26.14
C SER A 37 13.86 7.37 26.31
N ALA A 38 14.30 7.64 27.54
CA ALA A 38 15.21 8.76 27.84
C ALA A 38 14.69 10.10 27.25
N SER A 39 13.41 10.41 27.46
CA SER A 39 12.71 11.53 26.83
C SER A 39 12.77 11.52 25.29
N GLY A 40 12.54 10.36 24.69
CA GLY A 40 12.52 10.15 23.24
C GLY A 40 13.90 10.19 22.57
N GLN A 41 14.98 10.08 23.34
CA GLN A 41 16.35 10.14 22.83
C GLN A 41 17.01 8.77 22.69
N SER A 42 16.40 7.71 23.24
CA SER A 42 16.92 6.35 23.09
C SER A 42 16.97 5.93 21.62
N GLU A 43 17.83 4.97 21.29
CA GLU A 43 17.90 4.44 19.93
C GLU A 43 16.58 3.76 19.53
N LEU A 44 15.99 2.99 20.44
CA LEU A 44 14.71 2.30 20.23
C LEU A 44 13.55 3.29 19.97
N SER A 45 13.50 4.42 20.68
CA SER A 45 12.47 5.43 20.43
C SER A 45 12.69 6.16 19.10
N ARG A 46 13.92 6.58 18.78
CA ARG A 46 14.20 7.34 17.54
C ARG A 46 14.12 6.51 16.26
N LYS A 47 14.57 5.26 16.28
CA LYS A 47 14.56 4.39 15.10
C LYS A 47 13.29 3.54 15.01
N GLY A 48 12.71 3.19 16.15
CA GLY A 48 11.65 2.20 16.26
C GLY A 48 10.30 2.76 16.66
N ASN A 49 10.22 4.06 16.98
CA ASN A 49 9.06 4.65 17.67
C ASN A 49 8.66 3.90 18.95
N ASN A 50 9.57 3.10 19.53
CA ASN A 50 9.29 2.24 20.67
C ASN A 50 9.68 2.95 21.98
N HIS A 51 8.70 3.61 22.60
CA HIS A 51 8.94 4.47 23.76
C HIS A 51 8.93 3.72 25.10
N PHE A 52 8.57 2.43 25.10
CA PHE A 52 8.40 1.61 26.32
C PHE A 52 9.27 0.35 26.34
N GLY A 53 10.15 0.16 25.34
CA GLY A 53 11.04 -1.00 25.28
C GLY A 53 10.33 -2.34 25.08
N ILE A 54 9.18 -2.36 24.38
CA ILE A 54 8.39 -3.59 24.20
C ILE A 54 9.14 -4.56 23.28
N LYS A 55 9.38 -5.78 23.75
CA LYS A 55 10.04 -6.86 22.99
C LYS A 55 9.11 -7.44 21.92
N ALA A 56 9.65 -7.73 20.75
CA ALA A 56 8.93 -8.38 19.65
C ALA A 56 8.76 -9.87 19.96
N THR A 57 7.53 -10.26 20.29
CA THR A 57 7.16 -11.66 20.54
C THR A 57 7.06 -12.45 19.23
N SER A 58 7.04 -13.78 19.31
CA SER A 58 6.82 -14.62 18.12
C SER A 58 5.51 -14.26 17.40
N SER A 59 4.44 -14.04 18.16
CA SER A 59 3.14 -13.64 17.62
C SER A 59 3.19 -12.26 16.95
N TRP A 60 3.98 -11.31 17.47
CA TRP A 60 4.18 -10.01 16.81
C TRP A 60 4.82 -10.18 15.43
N ILE A 61 5.85 -11.02 15.34
CA ILE A 61 6.59 -11.27 14.09
C ILE A 61 5.73 -12.04 13.08
N GLU A 62 4.99 -13.05 13.53
CA GLU A 62 4.09 -13.86 12.69
C GLU A 62 2.95 -13.04 12.08
N ASN A 63 2.49 -11.99 12.78
CA ASN A 63 1.47 -11.06 12.27
C ASN A 63 2.07 -9.91 11.44
N GLY A 64 3.32 -10.04 10.98
CA GLY A 64 3.97 -9.04 10.11
C GLY A 64 4.51 -7.82 10.85
N GLY A 65 4.58 -7.86 12.18
CA GLY A 65 5.11 -6.75 12.99
C GLY A 65 6.60 -6.50 12.75
N LYS A 66 6.95 -5.25 12.40
CA LYS A 66 8.35 -4.82 12.22
C LYS A 66 9.08 -4.85 13.57
N TYR A 67 10.40 -5.07 13.56
CA TYR A 67 11.22 -5.06 14.76
C TYR A 67 12.62 -4.51 14.50
N LEU A 68 13.21 -3.94 15.55
CA LEU A 68 14.63 -3.61 15.59
C LEU A 68 15.37 -4.69 16.38
N VAL A 69 16.56 -5.05 15.89
CA VAL A 69 17.50 -5.86 16.67
C VAL A 69 18.36 -4.90 17.49
N TYR A 70 18.30 -5.05 18.81
CA TYR A 70 19.03 -4.22 19.76
C TYR A 70 19.54 -5.10 20.90
N THR A 71 20.76 -4.84 21.38
CA THR A 71 21.35 -5.59 22.49
C THR A 71 21.07 -4.83 23.78
N ASP A 72 20.27 -5.44 24.66
CA ASP A 72 19.93 -4.88 25.98
C ASP A 72 20.47 -5.82 27.08
N ASP A 73 19.68 -6.82 27.51
CA ASP A 73 20.10 -7.83 28.49
C ASP A 73 20.86 -8.98 27.81
N ARG A 74 20.49 -9.30 26.56
CA ARG A 74 21.10 -10.36 25.74
C ARG A 74 21.47 -9.81 24.36
N PRO A 75 22.48 -10.39 23.69
CA PRO A 75 22.81 -10.03 22.33
C PRO A 75 21.63 -10.27 21.39
N ASN A 76 21.40 -9.33 20.47
CA ASN A 76 20.45 -9.46 19.36
C ASN A 76 18.99 -9.68 19.77
N GLU A 77 18.54 -9.02 20.85
CA GLU A 77 17.13 -9.04 21.21
C GLU A 77 16.28 -8.26 20.20
N LYS A 78 15.05 -8.70 19.99
CA LYS A 78 14.12 -8.09 19.04
C LYS A 78 13.13 -7.22 19.81
N PHE A 79 13.02 -5.96 19.42
CA PHE A 79 12.09 -4.99 19.97
C PHE A 79 11.10 -4.54 18.91
N CYS A 80 9.83 -4.38 19.26
CA CYS A 80 8.81 -3.93 18.32
C CYS A 80 9.21 -2.60 17.67
N GLN A 81 8.94 -2.45 16.37
CA GLN A 81 9.03 -1.20 15.64
C GLN A 81 7.63 -0.78 15.21
N TYR A 82 7.31 0.49 15.43
CA TYR A 82 5.98 1.06 15.24
C TYR A 82 5.96 2.10 14.12
N ALA A 83 4.81 2.23 13.45
CA ALA A 83 4.63 3.22 12.39
C ALA A 83 4.67 4.66 12.95
N ASN A 84 4.05 4.88 14.10
CA ASN A 84 4.12 6.15 14.84
C ASN A 84 4.31 5.91 16.35
N VAL A 85 4.61 6.98 17.09
CA VAL A 85 4.82 6.93 18.55
C VAL A 85 3.56 6.48 19.28
N GLY A 86 2.38 6.95 18.84
CA GLY A 86 1.11 6.58 19.44
C GLY A 86 0.84 5.07 19.43
N ASP A 87 1.29 4.34 18.41
CA ASP A 87 1.14 2.88 18.36
C ASP A 87 1.95 2.17 19.46
N SER A 88 3.07 2.77 19.89
CA SER A 88 3.82 2.25 21.05
C SER A 88 3.09 2.53 22.37
N TYR A 89 2.39 3.66 22.49
CA TYR A 89 1.53 3.99 23.63
C TYR A 89 0.33 3.06 23.70
N GLU A 90 -0.26 2.76 22.55
CA GLU A 90 -1.36 1.82 22.41
C GLU A 90 -0.96 0.39 22.80
N HIS A 91 0.16 -0.12 22.24
CA HIS A 91 0.64 -1.45 22.58
C HIS A 91 1.00 -1.55 24.07
N HIS A 92 1.61 -0.51 24.66
CA HIS A 92 1.89 -0.44 26.09
C HIS A 92 0.61 -0.56 26.94
N SER A 93 -0.43 0.21 26.63
CA SER A 93 -1.69 0.14 27.38
C SER A 93 -2.40 -1.20 27.22
N GLN A 94 -2.39 -1.77 26.01
CA GLN A 94 -2.93 -3.11 25.76
C GLN A 94 -2.16 -4.19 26.54
N PHE A 95 -0.83 -4.07 26.63
CA PHE A 95 0.00 -4.98 27.42
C PHE A 95 -0.40 -4.95 28.89
N LEU A 96 -0.55 -3.76 29.48
CA LEU A 96 -1.00 -3.62 30.86
C LEU A 96 -2.42 -4.17 31.05
N LYS A 97 -3.36 -3.84 30.14
CA LYS A 97 -4.76 -4.25 30.24
C LYS A 97 -4.98 -5.75 30.10
N ARG A 98 -4.26 -6.41 29.19
CA ARG A 98 -4.44 -7.84 28.87
C ARG A 98 -3.71 -8.76 29.83
N ASN A 99 -2.68 -8.26 30.51
CA ASN A 99 -1.91 -9.05 31.43
C ASN A 99 -2.56 -9.03 32.82
N GLY A 100 -3.15 -10.16 33.22
CA GLY A 100 -3.85 -10.29 34.51
C GLY A 100 -3.02 -9.91 35.74
N ARG A 101 -1.69 -9.87 35.62
CA ARG A 101 -0.78 -9.37 36.66
C ARG A 101 -1.09 -7.94 37.10
N TYR A 102 -1.59 -7.09 36.20
CA TYR A 102 -1.87 -5.68 36.46
C TYR A 102 -3.37 -5.40 36.68
N ALA A 103 -4.21 -6.44 36.74
CA ALA A 103 -5.67 -6.29 36.77
C ALA A 103 -6.18 -5.43 37.94
N GLU A 104 -5.56 -5.57 39.12
CA GLU A 104 -5.91 -4.81 40.33
C GLU A 104 -5.67 -3.29 40.16
N LEU A 105 -4.74 -2.87 39.30
CA LEU A 105 -4.47 -1.44 39.05
C LEU A 105 -5.66 -0.76 38.39
N PHE A 106 -6.42 -1.48 37.56
CA PHE A 106 -7.60 -0.96 36.88
C PHE A 106 -8.83 -0.82 37.80
N GLN A 107 -8.72 -1.19 39.08
CA GLN A 107 -9.73 -0.92 40.11
C GLN A 107 -9.46 0.40 40.85
N LEU A 108 -8.26 0.98 40.68
CA LEU A 108 -7.90 2.27 41.26
C LEU A 108 -8.58 3.42 40.51
N SER A 109 -8.63 4.59 41.16
CA SER A 109 -9.10 5.81 40.49
C SER A 109 -8.19 6.13 39.29
N PRO A 110 -8.73 6.54 38.13
CA PRO A 110 -7.94 6.90 36.95
C PRO A 110 -6.97 8.08 37.15
N ASP A 111 -7.09 8.83 38.25
CA ASP A 111 -6.16 9.91 38.65
C ASP A 111 -5.25 9.54 39.84
N ASP A 112 -5.30 8.30 40.34
CA ASP A 112 -4.44 7.83 41.44
C ASP A 112 -3.06 7.37 40.94
N TYR A 113 -2.24 8.32 40.49
CA TYR A 113 -0.90 8.00 40.01
C TYR A 113 0.01 7.36 41.06
N LYS A 114 -0.23 7.59 42.36
CA LYS A 114 0.58 7.01 43.44
C LYS A 114 0.25 5.54 43.63
N GLY A 115 -1.04 5.19 43.67
CA GLY A 115 -1.48 3.79 43.67
C GLY A 115 -0.98 3.04 42.44
N TRP A 116 -1.13 3.63 41.25
CA TRP A 116 -0.65 3.03 40.00
C TRP A 116 0.87 2.79 39.98
N THR A 117 1.68 3.78 40.35
CA THR A 117 3.15 3.64 40.34
C THR A 117 3.65 2.62 41.35
N ASN A 118 3.08 2.58 42.56
CA ASN A 118 3.42 1.57 43.56
C ASN A 118 2.99 0.18 43.07
N GLY A 119 1.77 0.04 42.57
CA GLY A 119 1.24 -1.23 42.10
C GLY A 119 1.97 -1.78 40.86
N LEU A 120 2.45 -0.93 39.94
CA LEU A 120 3.34 -1.35 38.84
C LEU A 120 4.66 -1.94 39.37
N GLN A 121 5.23 -1.33 40.40
CA GLN A 121 6.45 -1.84 41.04
C GLN A 121 6.19 -3.17 41.76
N ASP A 122 5.11 -3.26 42.53
CA ASP A 122 4.76 -4.47 43.28
C ASP A 122 4.39 -5.63 42.35
N ALA A 123 3.77 -5.34 41.21
CA ALA A 123 3.52 -6.28 40.13
C ALA A 123 4.79 -6.62 39.31
N GLY A 124 5.95 -6.06 39.65
CA GLY A 124 7.21 -6.38 38.99
C GLY A 124 7.26 -5.95 37.52
N TYR A 125 6.74 -4.76 37.20
CA TYR A 125 6.89 -4.15 35.87
C TYR A 125 8.37 -3.89 35.56
N ALA A 126 9.13 -3.43 36.56
CA ALA A 126 10.57 -3.18 36.46
C ALA A 126 11.32 -3.84 37.63
N SER A 127 12.56 -4.26 37.39
CA SER A 127 13.41 -4.90 38.40
C SER A 127 13.90 -3.95 39.51
N SER A 128 13.82 -2.63 39.28
CA SER A 128 14.30 -1.62 40.24
C SER A 128 13.32 -1.42 41.40
N LYS A 129 13.84 -1.45 42.64
CA LYS A 129 13.07 -1.14 43.86
C LYS A 129 12.72 0.34 44.02
N GLN A 130 13.24 1.20 43.15
CA GLN A 130 12.98 2.65 43.16
C GLN A 130 12.05 3.09 42.03
N TYR A 131 11.51 2.16 41.25
CA TYR A 131 10.74 2.47 40.06
C TYR A 131 9.55 3.38 40.35
N ALA A 132 8.76 3.06 41.38
CA ALA A 132 7.61 3.86 41.79
C ALA A 132 8.04 5.29 42.19
N ALA A 133 9.09 5.41 43.00
CA ALA A 133 9.62 6.70 43.44
C ALA A 133 10.15 7.55 42.27
N THR A 134 10.81 6.92 41.28
CA THR A 134 11.29 7.58 40.07
C THR A 134 10.12 8.15 39.25
N LEU A 135 9.08 7.35 39.00
CA LEU A 135 7.90 7.81 38.26
C LEU A 135 7.18 8.95 38.99
N GLN A 136 6.95 8.82 40.31
CA GLN A 136 6.32 9.86 41.11
C GLN A 136 7.12 11.17 41.06
N ASN A 137 8.45 11.12 41.12
CA ASN A 137 9.30 12.30 40.98
C ASN A 137 9.16 12.95 39.59
N ILE A 138 9.17 12.15 38.51
CA ILE A 138 8.95 12.67 37.14
C ILE A 138 7.59 13.36 37.03
N ILE A 139 6.53 12.74 37.57
CA ILE A 139 5.17 13.28 37.56
C ILE A 139 5.11 14.62 38.29
N GLU A 140 5.59 14.66 39.54
CA GLU A 140 5.52 15.84 40.41
C GLU A 140 6.39 16.99 39.90
N LYS A 141 7.62 16.70 39.46
CA LYS A 141 8.55 17.72 38.97
C LYS A 141 8.09 18.37 37.66
N ASN A 142 7.37 17.63 36.82
CA ASN A 142 6.89 18.14 35.53
C ASN A 142 5.40 18.54 35.56
N GLY A 143 4.73 18.39 36.70
CA GLY A 143 3.32 18.74 36.88
C GLY A 143 2.39 17.96 35.96
N LEU A 144 2.64 16.65 35.78
CA LEU A 144 1.90 15.83 34.83
C LEU A 144 0.46 15.53 35.27
N GLN A 145 0.15 15.66 36.56
CA GLN A 145 -1.19 15.44 37.12
C GLN A 145 -2.25 16.37 36.50
N LYS A 146 -1.83 17.50 35.93
CA LYS A 146 -2.74 18.41 35.21
C LYS A 146 -3.44 17.70 34.05
N TYR A 147 -2.78 16.74 33.38
CA TYR A 147 -3.36 15.99 32.28
C TYR A 147 -4.40 14.98 32.79
N ASP A 148 -4.14 14.35 33.93
CA ASP A 148 -5.15 13.50 34.59
C ASP A 148 -6.39 14.32 34.93
N GLN A 149 -6.20 15.51 35.50
CA GLN A 149 -7.30 16.41 35.84
C GLN A 149 -8.09 16.88 34.61
N MET A 150 -7.42 17.19 33.51
CA MET A 150 -8.07 17.57 32.24
C MET A 150 -8.98 16.44 31.74
N VAL A 151 -8.48 15.19 31.70
CA VAL A 151 -9.27 14.05 31.26
C VAL A 151 -10.41 13.75 32.23
N MET A 152 -10.17 13.81 33.55
CA MET A 152 -11.22 13.64 34.57
C MET A 152 -12.37 14.65 34.42
N GLN A 153 -12.03 15.92 34.14
CA GLN A 153 -13.03 16.97 33.92
C GLN A 153 -13.81 16.74 32.63
N GLU A 154 -13.13 16.41 31.54
CA GLU A 154 -13.75 16.13 30.24
C GLU A 154 -14.70 14.92 30.32
N MET A 155 -14.22 13.80 30.84
CA MET A 155 -15.02 12.57 30.97
C MET A 155 -16.25 12.78 31.86
N LYS A 156 -16.10 13.56 32.94
CA LYS A 156 -17.22 13.96 33.80
C LYS A 156 -18.21 14.87 33.07
N ALA A 157 -17.74 15.84 32.30
CA ALA A 157 -18.60 16.76 31.54
C ALA A 157 -19.39 16.04 30.44
N GLU A 158 -18.78 15.03 29.82
CA GLU A 158 -19.38 14.22 28.76
C GLU A 158 -20.19 13.03 29.27
N GLY A 159 -20.19 12.77 30.59
CA GLY A 159 -20.87 11.63 31.19
C GLY A 159 -20.29 10.27 30.79
N LYS A 160 -19.01 10.23 30.38
CA LYS A 160 -18.31 9.03 29.93
C LYS A 160 -17.60 8.33 31.08
N SER A 161 -17.50 7.01 31.00
CA SER A 161 -16.77 6.17 31.96
C SER A 161 -15.39 5.82 31.44
N PHE A 162 -14.41 5.61 32.33
CA PHE A 162 -13.04 5.24 31.96
C PHE A 162 -12.91 3.75 31.66
N GLY A 163 -11.96 3.38 30.79
CA GLY A 163 -11.56 1.97 30.63
C GLY A 163 -12.61 1.08 29.93
N THR A 164 -13.59 1.69 29.26
CA THR A 164 -14.63 1.01 28.48
C THR A 164 -14.29 0.98 27.00
N THR A 165 -14.91 0.04 26.27
CA THR A 165 -14.80 -0.06 24.81
C THR A 165 -15.36 1.17 24.08
N ASP A 166 -16.06 2.05 24.79
CA ASP A 166 -16.78 3.20 24.26
C ASP A 166 -15.93 4.48 24.17
N ASN A 167 -14.67 4.43 24.63
CA ASN A 167 -13.71 5.53 24.44
C ASN A 167 -12.74 5.16 23.31
N PRO A 168 -13.03 5.55 22.05
CA PRO A 168 -12.12 5.34 20.94
C PRO A 168 -10.87 6.23 21.05
N ARG A 169 -9.80 5.80 20.37
CA ARG A 169 -8.50 6.49 20.24
C ARG A 169 -8.72 7.84 19.51
N GLN A 170 -8.65 8.98 20.22
CA GLN A 170 -8.41 10.32 19.62
C GLN A 170 -7.00 10.44 19.00
N ALA A 171 -6.87 9.98 17.76
CA ALA A 171 -5.62 9.96 17.03
C ALA A 171 -4.98 11.36 16.88
N THR A 172 -3.88 11.62 17.61
CA THR A 172 -2.87 12.55 17.12
C THR A 172 -2.09 11.85 16.00
N SER A 173 -2.29 12.34 14.78
CA SER A 173 -1.53 12.09 13.55
C SER A 173 -1.10 10.63 13.27
N ASN A 174 -1.77 10.07 12.26
CA ASN A 174 -1.43 8.93 11.41
C ASN A 174 -1.95 7.56 11.90
N ASP A 175 -2.81 6.98 11.06
CA ASP A 175 -3.51 5.69 11.15
C ASP A 175 -4.85 5.68 11.92
N VAL A 176 -5.92 5.78 11.13
CA VAL A 176 -7.33 5.82 11.56
C VAL A 176 -7.90 4.39 11.46
N SER A 177 -7.95 3.71 12.61
CA SER A 177 -9.00 2.71 12.88
C SER A 177 -9.91 3.26 13.99
N VAL A 178 -10.82 4.13 13.58
CA VAL A 178 -11.93 4.62 14.39
C VAL A 178 -13.04 3.57 14.28
N GLN A 179 -13.45 3.01 15.43
CA GLN A 179 -14.83 2.56 15.56
C GLN A 179 -15.67 3.82 15.74
N ASP A 180 -16.56 4.00 14.77
CA ASP A 180 -17.52 5.08 14.58
C ASP A 180 -18.19 5.54 15.88
N THR A 181 -17.89 6.76 16.31
CA THR A 181 -18.91 7.66 16.90
C THR A 181 -18.81 9.10 16.38
N GLU A 182 -18.11 9.30 15.26
CA GLU A 182 -18.66 10.11 14.18
C GLU A 182 -18.81 9.16 12.98
N GLU A 183 -20.01 9.02 12.42
CA GLU A 183 -20.26 8.23 11.21
C GLU A 183 -19.16 8.57 10.17
N LYS A 184 -18.27 7.63 9.83
CA LYS A 184 -17.37 7.83 8.69
C LYS A 184 -18.23 7.86 7.44
N LYS A 185 -18.60 9.05 6.99
CA LYS A 185 -19.58 9.23 5.89
C LYS A 185 -19.06 8.85 4.52
N TYR A 186 -17.74 8.79 4.35
CA TYR A 186 -17.09 8.63 3.04
C TYR A 186 -15.84 7.75 3.11
N SER A 187 -15.60 6.98 2.06
CA SER A 187 -14.42 6.14 1.85
C SER A 187 -14.13 6.00 0.35
N PHE A 188 -12.88 5.70 -0.01
CA PHE A 188 -12.55 5.26 -1.36
C PHE A 188 -12.88 3.77 -1.54
N PRO A 189 -13.00 3.27 -2.79
CA PRO A 189 -13.40 1.89 -3.07
C PRO A 189 -12.36 0.83 -2.68
N LEU A 190 -11.15 1.24 -2.32
CA LEU A 190 -10.06 0.42 -1.80
C LEU A 190 -9.37 1.18 -0.66
N LYS A 191 -8.76 0.44 0.29
CA LYS A 191 -7.87 1.02 1.30
C LYS A 191 -6.46 1.14 0.72
N ARG A 192 -5.92 2.36 0.66
CA ARG A 192 -4.54 2.72 0.28
C ARG A 192 -4.09 3.92 1.11
N ASP A 193 -2.81 4.08 1.34
CA ASP A 193 -2.26 5.16 2.16
C ASP A 193 -1.78 6.34 1.30
N GLU A 194 -1.19 6.08 0.13
CA GLU A 194 -0.58 7.11 -0.73
C GLU A 194 -1.37 7.46 -2.00
N PHE A 195 -1.76 6.46 -2.81
CA PHE A 195 -2.50 6.68 -4.06
C PHE A 195 -3.31 5.47 -4.54
N ILE A 196 -4.28 5.74 -5.42
CA ILE A 196 -4.99 4.75 -6.24
C ILE A 196 -4.37 4.75 -7.65
N LEU A 197 -3.88 3.59 -8.09
CA LEU A 197 -3.38 3.40 -9.44
C LEU A 197 -4.54 3.09 -10.41
N VAL A 198 -4.89 4.06 -11.26
CA VAL A 198 -5.87 3.91 -12.34
C VAL A 198 -5.15 3.54 -13.63
N THR A 199 -5.33 2.29 -14.06
CA THR A 199 -4.74 1.74 -15.29
C THR A 199 -5.56 2.09 -16.53
N SER A 200 -6.85 2.41 -16.35
CA SER A 200 -7.66 2.95 -17.44
C SER A 200 -8.69 3.98 -16.95
N PRO A 201 -8.60 5.25 -17.37
CA PRO A 201 -9.52 6.30 -16.95
C PRO A 201 -10.88 6.22 -17.66
N PHE A 202 -11.83 7.01 -17.19
CA PHE A 202 -13.13 7.20 -17.82
C PHE A 202 -12.99 7.93 -19.16
N GLY A 203 -13.83 7.57 -20.14
CA GLY A 203 -13.86 8.22 -21.44
C GLY A 203 -13.49 7.30 -22.60
N THR A 204 -13.19 7.90 -23.76
CA THR A 204 -12.95 7.15 -25.00
C THR A 204 -11.58 6.49 -24.98
N ARG A 205 -11.54 5.16 -25.18
CA ARG A 205 -10.31 4.37 -25.27
C ARG A 205 -10.32 3.42 -26.48
N LYS A 206 -9.17 2.85 -26.81
CA LYS A 206 -9.10 1.69 -27.71
C LYS A 206 -9.69 0.46 -27.01
N ASP A 207 -10.32 -0.44 -27.76
CA ASP A 207 -10.85 -1.66 -27.19
C ASP A 207 -9.69 -2.59 -26.74
N PRO A 208 -9.66 -3.05 -25.47
CA PRO A 208 -8.60 -3.88 -24.92
C PRO A 208 -8.43 -5.24 -25.61
N LEU A 209 -9.45 -5.74 -26.31
CA LEU A 209 -9.43 -7.00 -27.04
C LEU A 209 -9.30 -6.80 -28.56
N ASP A 210 -9.53 -5.58 -29.06
CA ASP A 210 -9.46 -5.24 -30.47
C ASP A 210 -8.99 -3.79 -30.68
N ALA A 211 -7.68 -3.60 -30.78
CA ALA A 211 -7.05 -2.29 -30.92
C ALA A 211 -7.50 -1.48 -32.16
N SER A 212 -8.22 -2.09 -33.11
CA SER A 212 -8.82 -1.40 -34.27
C SER A 212 -10.11 -0.64 -33.95
N LYS A 213 -10.72 -0.90 -32.78
CA LYS A 213 -11.99 -0.30 -32.35
C LYS A 213 -11.78 0.68 -31.21
N SER A 214 -12.67 1.66 -31.13
CA SER A 214 -12.77 2.58 -30.00
C SER A 214 -14.07 2.31 -29.24
N GLN A 215 -14.00 2.43 -27.92
CA GLN A 215 -15.16 2.31 -27.03
C GLN A 215 -15.15 3.40 -25.96
N LEU A 216 -16.34 3.72 -25.45
CA LEU A 216 -16.51 4.58 -24.29
C LEU A 216 -16.41 3.74 -23.01
N HIS A 217 -15.38 4.00 -22.21
CA HIS A 217 -15.20 3.41 -20.90
C HIS A 217 -16.04 4.17 -19.86
N LYS A 218 -17.04 3.49 -19.28
CA LYS A 218 -18.04 4.06 -18.37
C LYS A 218 -17.66 3.97 -16.88
N GLY A 219 -16.38 3.85 -16.60
CA GLY A 219 -15.84 3.73 -15.26
C GLY A 219 -14.34 4.00 -15.26
N ILE A 220 -13.68 3.65 -14.17
CA ILE A 220 -12.22 3.58 -14.06
C ILE A 220 -11.80 2.16 -13.73
N ASP A 221 -10.67 1.73 -14.29
CA ASP A 221 -10.05 0.45 -13.95
C ASP A 221 -8.91 0.72 -12.98
N ILE A 222 -9.02 0.15 -11.78
CA ILE A 222 -8.08 0.33 -10.68
C ILE A 222 -7.27 -0.95 -10.51
N GLN A 223 -5.94 -0.83 -10.45
CA GLN A 223 -5.05 -1.97 -10.18
C GLN A 223 -5.29 -2.52 -8.78
N THR A 224 -5.46 -3.85 -8.68
CA THR A 224 -5.68 -4.55 -7.41
C THR A 224 -4.76 -5.76 -7.25
N ASN A 225 -4.62 -6.23 -6.01
CA ASN A 225 -3.92 -7.48 -5.66
C ASN A 225 -4.72 -8.27 -4.62
N HIS A 226 -5.86 -8.77 -5.03
CA HIS A 226 -6.82 -9.55 -4.26
C HIS A 226 -7.25 -8.84 -2.96
N GLU A 227 -7.66 -7.58 -3.08
CA GLU A 227 -7.91 -6.67 -1.97
C GLU A 227 -9.40 -6.56 -1.61
N ALA A 228 -9.67 -6.09 -0.39
CA ALA A 228 -11.03 -5.77 0.03
C ALA A 228 -11.58 -4.56 -0.73
N VAL A 229 -12.73 -4.76 -1.38
CA VAL A 229 -13.49 -3.71 -2.06
C VAL A 229 -14.49 -3.11 -1.09
N LEU A 230 -14.53 -1.78 -1.00
CA LEU A 230 -15.22 -1.04 0.06
C LEU A 230 -16.38 -0.18 -0.48
N ALA A 231 -17.43 -0.05 0.33
CA ALA A 231 -18.49 0.93 0.11
C ALA A 231 -17.93 2.36 0.27
N THR A 232 -18.40 3.28 -0.56
CA THR A 232 -17.82 4.62 -0.69
C THR A 232 -18.53 5.68 0.15
N GLU A 233 -19.78 5.45 0.56
CA GLU A 233 -20.52 6.35 1.44
C GLU A 233 -21.30 5.57 2.49
N ASP A 234 -21.73 6.29 3.52
CA ASP A 234 -22.59 5.74 4.56
C ASP A 234 -24.05 5.63 4.10
N LYS A 235 -24.82 4.74 4.75
CA LYS A 235 -26.24 4.46 4.45
C LYS A 235 -26.47 4.03 3.00
N GLY A 236 -25.50 3.32 2.43
CA GLY A 236 -25.59 2.75 1.09
C GLY A 236 -26.54 1.56 1.06
N LYS A 237 -27.35 1.42 0.01
CA LYS A 237 -28.24 0.26 -0.17
C LYS A 237 -27.75 -0.61 -1.30
N VAL A 238 -27.52 -1.89 -1.04
CA VAL A 238 -27.15 -2.86 -2.09
C VAL A 238 -28.38 -3.15 -2.95
N VAL A 239 -28.34 -2.75 -4.23
CA VAL A 239 -29.49 -2.90 -5.15
C VAL A 239 -29.29 -3.95 -6.22
N ASN A 240 -28.06 -4.35 -6.49
CA ASN A 240 -27.76 -5.43 -7.43
C ASN A 240 -26.54 -6.22 -6.98
N VAL A 241 -26.62 -7.55 -7.11
CA VAL A 241 -25.52 -8.48 -6.90
C VAL A 241 -25.55 -9.49 -8.05
N ASN A 242 -24.46 -9.55 -8.81
CA ASN A 242 -24.25 -10.57 -9.83
C ASN A 242 -23.19 -11.55 -9.33
N SER A 243 -23.59 -12.78 -9.04
CA SER A 243 -22.65 -13.85 -8.63
C SER A 243 -22.07 -14.63 -9.81
N ASN A 244 -22.49 -14.34 -11.05
CA ASN A 244 -22.00 -15.01 -12.25
C ASN A 244 -20.65 -14.44 -12.70
N ALA A 245 -19.60 -15.24 -12.56
CA ALA A 245 -18.25 -14.88 -13.00
C ALA A 245 -18.10 -14.75 -14.51
N ASN A 246 -19.02 -15.28 -15.33
CA ASN A 246 -18.90 -15.35 -16.78
C ASN A 246 -19.79 -14.31 -17.50
N THR A 247 -19.82 -13.08 -16.99
CA THR A 247 -20.49 -11.95 -17.66
C THR A 247 -19.47 -10.90 -18.08
N ASN A 248 -19.91 -9.88 -18.84
CA ASN A 248 -19.00 -8.79 -19.22
C ASN A 248 -18.38 -8.10 -18.00
N GLY A 249 -19.16 -7.89 -16.93
CA GLY A 249 -18.70 -7.29 -15.67
C GLY A 249 -18.24 -8.28 -14.60
N GLY A 250 -18.11 -9.58 -14.94
CA GLY A 250 -17.82 -10.62 -13.96
C GLY A 250 -18.81 -10.65 -12.79
N ARG A 251 -18.33 -11.07 -11.62
CA ARG A 251 -19.08 -10.89 -10.37
C ARG A 251 -19.09 -9.41 -10.01
N SER A 252 -20.25 -8.90 -9.59
CA SER A 252 -20.38 -7.47 -9.34
C SER A 252 -21.40 -7.13 -8.25
N VAL A 253 -21.21 -5.96 -7.64
CA VAL A 253 -22.10 -5.37 -6.64
C VAL A 253 -22.45 -3.95 -7.07
N THR A 254 -23.70 -3.53 -6.90
CA THR A 254 -24.11 -2.13 -7.07
C THR A 254 -24.75 -1.61 -5.80
N VAL A 255 -24.25 -0.47 -5.33
CA VAL A 255 -24.73 0.22 -4.13
C VAL A 255 -25.32 1.57 -4.52
N GLU A 256 -26.48 1.89 -3.98
CA GLU A 256 -27.15 3.19 -4.13
C GLU A 256 -26.94 4.06 -2.91
N TYR A 257 -26.61 5.33 -3.14
CA TYR A 257 -26.51 6.37 -2.12
C TYR A 257 -27.49 7.49 -2.45
N ASN A 258 -28.39 7.79 -1.50
CA ASN A 258 -29.34 8.89 -1.63
C ASN A 258 -28.66 10.21 -1.25
N ARG A 259 -28.82 11.24 -2.08
CA ARG A 259 -28.30 12.59 -1.82
C ARG A 259 -29.40 13.50 -1.27
N ASN A 260 -28.98 14.55 -0.56
CA ASN A 260 -29.90 15.53 0.06
C ASN A 260 -30.76 16.30 -0.96
N ASP A 261 -30.31 16.38 -2.22
CA ASP A 261 -31.04 17.03 -3.32
C ASP A 261 -32.07 16.09 -3.98
N GLY A 262 -32.24 14.87 -3.47
CA GLY A 262 -33.13 13.85 -4.00
C GLY A 262 -32.56 13.05 -5.18
N SER A 263 -31.32 13.32 -5.60
CA SER A 263 -30.62 12.48 -6.57
C SER A 263 -30.10 11.19 -5.93
N ILE A 264 -29.88 10.17 -6.76
CA ILE A 264 -29.32 8.88 -6.34
C ILE A 264 -28.02 8.64 -7.10
N TYR A 265 -26.97 8.27 -6.37
CA TYR A 265 -25.71 7.81 -6.96
C TYR A 265 -25.64 6.29 -6.88
N GLN A 266 -25.46 5.64 -8.02
CA GLN A 266 -25.22 4.20 -8.14
C GLN A 266 -23.73 3.95 -8.39
N CYS A 267 -23.07 3.30 -7.44
CA CYS A 267 -21.70 2.85 -7.56
C CYS A 267 -21.68 1.35 -7.87
N THR A 268 -21.07 0.96 -8.99
CA THR A 268 -20.94 -0.43 -9.41
C THR A 268 -19.48 -0.89 -9.35
N TYR A 269 -19.27 -2.03 -8.69
CA TYR A 269 -17.99 -2.68 -8.48
C TYR A 269 -17.99 -4.00 -9.25
N MET A 270 -17.09 -4.16 -10.22
CA MET A 270 -17.07 -5.31 -11.14
C MET A 270 -15.78 -6.14 -11.01
N HIS A 271 -15.77 -7.30 -11.66
CA HIS A 271 -14.64 -8.24 -11.73
C HIS A 271 -14.26 -8.88 -10.38
N LEU A 272 -15.16 -8.89 -9.40
CA LEU A 272 -14.89 -9.40 -8.06
C LEU A 272 -14.57 -10.90 -8.05
N ASP A 273 -13.70 -11.33 -7.15
CA ASP A 273 -13.49 -12.76 -6.88
C ASP A 273 -14.61 -13.30 -5.97
N SER A 274 -14.89 -12.58 -4.88
CA SER A 274 -15.94 -12.94 -3.93
C SER A 274 -16.81 -11.74 -3.54
N ILE A 275 -18.04 -12.03 -3.11
CA ILE A 275 -19.02 -11.03 -2.69
C ILE A 275 -19.37 -11.30 -1.23
N SER A 276 -19.37 -10.25 -0.39
CA SER A 276 -19.64 -10.32 1.05
C SER A 276 -21.01 -9.76 1.44
N VAL A 277 -21.79 -9.25 0.49
CA VAL A 277 -23.10 -8.62 0.70
C VAL A 277 -24.18 -9.22 -0.20
N LYS A 278 -25.45 -8.99 0.14
CA LYS A 278 -26.61 -9.39 -0.67
C LYS A 278 -27.51 -8.19 -0.98
N VAL A 279 -28.35 -8.33 -2.01
CA VAL A 279 -29.35 -7.31 -2.35
C VAL A 279 -30.25 -7.02 -1.14
N GLY A 280 -30.43 -5.75 -0.84
CA GLY A 280 -31.20 -5.25 0.30
C GLY A 280 -30.37 -4.92 1.53
N ASP A 281 -29.09 -5.31 1.60
CA ASP A 281 -28.22 -4.92 2.70
C ASP A 281 -28.00 -3.39 2.71
N GLU A 282 -27.97 -2.82 3.92
CA GLU A 282 -27.46 -1.47 4.15
C GLU A 282 -25.97 -1.57 4.50
N VAL A 283 -25.16 -0.71 3.91
CA VAL A 283 -23.70 -0.70 4.05
C VAL A 283 -23.20 0.68 4.47
N ALA A 284 -22.27 0.70 5.43
CA ALA A 284 -21.60 1.91 5.89
C ALA A 284 -20.36 2.23 5.03
N ALA A 285 -19.89 3.48 5.05
CA ALA A 285 -18.68 3.82 4.29
C ALA A 285 -17.47 3.03 4.82
N GLY A 286 -16.65 2.50 3.91
CA GLY A 286 -15.52 1.64 4.27
C GLY A 286 -15.91 0.21 4.60
N GLN A 287 -17.20 -0.16 4.60
CA GLN A 287 -17.62 -1.55 4.76
C GLN A 287 -17.19 -2.39 3.57
N LYS A 288 -16.66 -3.58 3.84
CA LYS A 288 -16.27 -4.56 2.82
C LYS A 288 -17.50 -5.09 2.06
N LEU A 289 -17.48 -4.92 0.74
CA LEU A 289 -18.48 -5.43 -0.21
C LEU A 289 -18.07 -6.78 -0.83
N GLY A 290 -16.77 -7.03 -0.93
CA GLY A 290 -16.21 -8.22 -1.59
C GLY A 290 -14.69 -8.19 -1.64
N ILE A 291 -14.12 -9.05 -2.48
CA ILE A 291 -12.69 -9.09 -2.79
C ILE A 291 -12.51 -8.88 -4.31
N SER A 292 -11.53 -8.07 -4.70
CA SER A 292 -11.17 -7.87 -6.12
C SER A 292 -10.72 -9.17 -6.76
N GLY A 293 -10.87 -9.26 -8.07
CA GLY A 293 -10.55 -10.49 -8.80
C GLY A 293 -10.37 -10.26 -10.29
N ASN A 294 -10.42 -11.36 -11.02
CA ASN A 294 -10.28 -11.39 -12.47
C ASN A 294 -11.45 -12.17 -13.09
N THR A 295 -12.68 -11.87 -12.66
CA THR A 295 -13.88 -12.52 -13.22
C THR A 295 -14.43 -11.76 -14.41
N GLY A 296 -14.94 -12.47 -15.40
CA GLY A 296 -15.49 -11.93 -16.65
C GLY A 296 -14.69 -12.41 -17.86
N TYR A 297 -15.28 -12.36 -19.05
CA TYR A 297 -14.62 -12.84 -20.28
C TYR A 297 -13.89 -11.71 -21.04
N ARG A 298 -13.93 -10.48 -20.53
CA ARG A 298 -13.30 -9.29 -21.14
C ARG A 298 -12.23 -8.66 -20.24
N THR A 299 -11.57 -9.47 -19.42
CA THR A 299 -10.51 -9.04 -18.51
C THR A 299 -9.16 -9.61 -18.95
N THR A 300 -8.10 -8.83 -18.80
CA THR A 300 -6.71 -9.23 -19.13
C THR A 300 -5.86 -9.49 -17.89
N GLY A 301 -6.39 -9.18 -16.71
CA GLY A 301 -5.70 -9.29 -15.43
C GLY A 301 -6.61 -8.84 -14.29
N GLU A 302 -6.13 -9.03 -13.06
CA GLU A 302 -6.87 -8.61 -11.87
C GLU A 302 -6.97 -7.09 -11.78
N HIS A 303 -8.18 -6.57 -11.64
CA HIS A 303 -8.46 -5.16 -11.42
C HIS A 303 -9.88 -4.97 -10.85
N LEU A 304 -10.13 -3.80 -10.27
CA LEU A 304 -11.48 -3.35 -9.94
C LEU A 304 -11.95 -2.35 -11.01
N HIS A 305 -12.98 -2.73 -11.75
CA HIS A 305 -13.73 -1.76 -12.56
C HIS A 305 -14.78 -1.07 -11.68
N PHE A 306 -14.62 0.24 -11.50
CA PHE A 306 -15.48 1.09 -10.66
C PHE A 306 -16.25 2.09 -11.53
N GLY A 307 -17.58 1.93 -11.59
CA GLY A 307 -18.48 2.80 -12.35
C GLY A 307 -19.40 3.61 -11.46
N VAL A 308 -19.72 4.84 -11.87
CA VAL A 308 -20.64 5.72 -11.13
C VAL A 308 -21.72 6.22 -12.07
N LYS A 309 -22.97 6.15 -11.63
CA LYS A 309 -24.12 6.75 -12.32
C LYS A 309 -24.87 7.66 -11.38
N SER A 310 -25.27 8.83 -11.88
CA SER A 310 -26.26 9.68 -11.20
C SER A 310 -27.65 9.41 -11.77
N ILE A 311 -28.66 9.44 -10.91
CA ILE A 311 -30.07 9.37 -11.24
C ILE A 311 -30.71 10.63 -10.67
N SER A 312 -31.19 11.50 -11.55
CA SER A 312 -31.89 12.73 -11.17
C SER A 312 -33.31 12.42 -10.68
N THR A 313 -33.96 13.40 -10.03
CA THR A 313 -35.32 13.26 -9.49
C THR A 313 -36.39 12.98 -10.55
N ASP A 314 -36.11 13.31 -11.82
CA ASP A 314 -36.93 13.00 -12.99
C ASP A 314 -36.71 11.57 -13.55
N GLY A 315 -35.81 10.79 -12.94
CA GLY A 315 -35.43 9.45 -13.37
C GLY A 315 -34.35 9.39 -14.45
N THR A 316 -33.82 10.53 -14.90
CA THR A 316 -32.74 10.59 -15.90
C THR A 316 -31.46 10.00 -15.34
N LYS A 317 -30.86 9.03 -16.06
CA LYS A 317 -29.60 8.37 -15.67
C LYS A 317 -28.43 8.90 -16.49
N ARG A 318 -27.30 9.19 -15.84
CA ARG A 318 -26.06 9.62 -16.51
C ARG A 318 -24.85 8.90 -15.91
N ASP A 319 -24.00 8.36 -16.79
CA ASP A 319 -22.67 7.89 -16.39
C ASP A 319 -21.85 9.13 -15.95
N ILE A 320 -21.24 9.05 -14.77
CA ILE A 320 -20.41 10.10 -14.18
C ILE A 320 -18.97 9.61 -14.22
N ASP A 321 -18.03 10.50 -14.54
CA ASP A 321 -16.62 10.21 -14.36
C ASP A 321 -16.36 9.88 -12.88
N PRO A 322 -15.94 8.64 -12.55
CA PRO A 322 -15.66 8.27 -11.17
C PRO A 322 -14.59 9.17 -10.52
N ALA A 323 -13.66 9.77 -11.27
CA ALA A 323 -12.70 10.71 -10.71
C ALA A 323 -13.38 11.98 -10.16
N ALA A 324 -14.47 12.45 -10.78
CA ALA A 324 -15.27 13.57 -10.27
C ALA A 324 -15.98 13.18 -8.96
N TYR A 325 -16.56 11.99 -8.93
CA TYR A 325 -17.20 11.44 -7.73
C TYR A 325 -16.20 11.24 -6.58
N LEU A 326 -15.02 10.68 -6.87
CA LEU A 326 -13.96 10.48 -5.90
C LEU A 326 -13.42 11.81 -5.36
N ALA A 327 -13.29 12.84 -6.21
CA ALA A 327 -12.92 14.18 -5.77
C ALA A 327 -13.94 14.78 -4.80
N GLU A 328 -15.24 14.61 -5.08
CA GLU A 328 -16.33 15.08 -4.22
C GLU A 328 -16.30 14.39 -2.85
N ILE A 329 -16.26 13.06 -2.80
CA ILE A 329 -16.25 12.34 -1.53
C ILE A 329 -14.91 12.51 -0.79
N ALA A 330 -13.80 12.76 -1.49
CA ALA A 330 -12.53 13.09 -0.87
C ALA A 330 -12.62 14.43 -0.12
N GLN A 331 -13.20 15.45 -0.75
CA GLN A 331 -13.42 16.74 -0.12
C GLN A 331 -14.37 16.61 1.09
N LYS A 332 -15.49 15.89 0.95
CA LYS A 332 -16.47 15.71 2.03
C LYS A 332 -15.95 14.84 3.18
N GLY A 333 -15.10 13.87 2.88
CA GLY A 333 -14.53 12.90 3.83
C GLY A 333 -13.13 13.25 4.35
N ASN A 334 -12.58 14.40 3.95
CA ASN A 334 -11.19 14.80 4.24
C ASN A 334 -10.16 13.70 3.88
N ILE A 335 -10.35 13.04 2.73
CA ILE A 335 -9.50 11.95 2.24
C ILE A 335 -8.35 12.55 1.44
N SER A 336 -7.11 12.26 1.84
CA SER A 336 -5.88 12.81 1.21
C SER A 336 -5.28 11.92 0.11
N LEU A 337 -6.04 10.93 -0.37
CA LEU A 337 -5.58 9.93 -1.31
C LEU A 337 -5.59 10.45 -2.75
N GLN A 338 -4.48 10.31 -3.49
CA GLN A 338 -4.40 10.71 -4.89
C GLN A 338 -5.01 9.65 -5.81
N VAL A 339 -5.67 10.05 -6.90
CA VAL A 339 -6.16 9.12 -7.94
C VAL A 339 -5.32 9.32 -9.18
N LEU A 340 -4.32 8.48 -9.38
CA LEU A 340 -3.28 8.68 -10.38
C LEU A 340 -3.49 7.78 -11.59
N SER A 341 -3.45 8.37 -12.78
CA SER A 341 -3.31 7.64 -14.05
C SER A 341 -2.17 8.26 -14.83
N ASN A 342 -1.21 7.44 -15.27
CA ASN A 342 -0.06 7.91 -16.03
C ASN A 342 0.64 9.12 -15.36
N GLY A 343 0.84 9.05 -14.04
CA GLY A 343 1.50 10.10 -13.25
C GLY A 343 0.66 11.36 -13.00
N LYS A 344 -0.58 11.44 -13.51
CA LYS A 344 -1.47 12.59 -13.37
C LYS A 344 -2.60 12.33 -12.38
N ASP A 345 -2.88 13.30 -11.50
CA ASP A 345 -4.03 13.26 -10.59
C ASP A 345 -5.33 13.57 -11.34
N LEU A 346 -6.15 12.53 -11.53
CA LEU A 346 -7.46 12.62 -12.20
C LEU A 346 -8.46 13.47 -11.41
N THR A 347 -8.28 13.62 -10.10
CA THR A 347 -9.17 14.43 -9.25
C THR A 347 -8.84 15.92 -9.31
N ALA A 348 -7.64 16.30 -9.76
CA ALA A 348 -7.16 17.68 -9.71
C ALA A 348 -8.06 18.65 -10.47
N GLN A 349 -8.57 18.24 -11.63
CA GLN A 349 -9.49 19.04 -12.45
C GLN A 349 -10.86 19.30 -11.79
N TYR A 350 -11.23 18.53 -10.76
CA TYR A 350 -12.50 18.61 -10.05
C TYR A 350 -12.39 19.30 -8.68
N LYS A 351 -11.17 19.59 -8.21
CA LYS A 351 -10.92 20.35 -6.97
C LYS A 351 -11.20 21.83 -7.25
N SER A 352 -12.34 22.34 -6.77
CA SER A 352 -12.80 23.71 -7.02
C SER A 352 -11.79 24.77 -6.54
N ALA A 353 -11.65 25.85 -7.31
CA ALA A 353 -10.82 27.04 -7.09
C ALA A 353 -11.21 27.89 -5.83
N SER A 354 -11.24 27.26 -4.66
CA SER A 354 -11.50 27.91 -3.36
C SER A 354 -10.22 28.24 -2.58
N GLN A 355 -9.06 28.06 -3.19
CA GLN A 355 -7.81 28.69 -2.79
C GLN A 355 -7.32 29.53 -3.97
N SER A 356 -7.34 30.85 -3.76
CA SER A 356 -6.69 31.81 -4.62
C SER A 356 -5.19 31.58 -4.59
N ASP A 357 -4.71 30.74 -5.48
CA ASP A 357 -3.39 30.88 -6.09
C ASP A 357 -3.56 30.69 -7.60
N ALA A 358 -3.85 31.81 -8.27
CA ALA A 358 -3.98 31.92 -9.71
C ALA A 358 -2.63 31.74 -10.45
N ASN A 359 -1.75 30.88 -9.95
CA ASN A 359 -0.50 30.53 -10.64
C ASN A 359 0.07 29.14 -10.30
N VAL A 360 -0.76 28.19 -9.87
CA VAL A 360 -0.36 26.77 -9.82
C VAL A 360 -1.05 26.05 -10.95
N GLN A 361 -0.28 25.80 -12.02
CA GLN A 361 -0.64 24.85 -13.06
C GLN A 361 -0.97 23.51 -12.38
N PRO A 362 -2.16 22.92 -12.57
CA PRO A 362 -2.50 21.63 -11.97
C PRO A 362 -1.86 20.53 -12.82
N ASP A 363 -0.54 20.39 -12.75
CA ASP A 363 0.15 19.22 -13.27
C ASP A 363 1.48 19.06 -12.53
N THR A 364 1.46 18.34 -11.42
CA THR A 364 2.63 17.60 -10.94
C THR A 364 2.77 16.32 -11.77
N ALA A 365 2.75 16.45 -13.11
CA ALA A 365 2.93 15.32 -14.01
C ALA A 365 4.36 14.80 -13.84
N MET A 366 4.48 13.59 -13.31
CA MET A 366 5.76 12.93 -13.12
C MET A 366 6.34 12.50 -14.47
N SER A 367 7.67 12.47 -14.57
CA SER A 367 8.32 11.83 -15.73
C SER A 367 8.01 10.32 -15.77
N PRO A 368 8.11 9.65 -16.94
CA PRO A 368 7.93 8.20 -17.04
C PRO A 368 8.78 7.39 -16.07
N ASP A 369 10.03 7.81 -15.87
CA ASP A 369 10.97 7.15 -14.96
C ASP A 369 10.59 7.32 -13.50
N GLU A 370 10.15 8.51 -13.08
CA GLU A 370 9.71 8.77 -11.71
C GLU A 370 8.39 8.06 -11.41
N TRP A 371 7.46 8.05 -12.37
CA TRP A 371 6.17 7.38 -12.21
C TRP A 371 6.34 5.87 -12.06
N MET A 372 7.19 5.27 -12.90
CA MET A 372 7.54 3.86 -12.78
C MET A 372 8.15 3.54 -11.41
N LYS A 373 9.11 4.36 -10.95
CA LYS A 373 9.70 4.19 -9.62
C LYS A 373 8.63 4.22 -8.54
N LYS A 374 7.71 5.18 -8.58
CA LYS A 374 6.60 5.28 -7.63
C LYS A 374 5.71 4.04 -7.63
N ILE A 375 5.34 3.50 -8.81
CA ILE A 375 4.54 2.27 -8.89
C ILE A 375 5.30 1.08 -8.26
N LEU A 376 6.57 0.91 -8.62
CA LEU A 376 7.36 -0.26 -8.21
C LEU A 376 7.84 -0.20 -6.76
N SER A 377 8.05 1.00 -6.20
CA SER A 377 8.48 1.18 -4.82
C SER A 377 7.33 1.24 -3.82
N SER A 378 6.11 1.51 -4.28
CA SER A 378 4.95 1.65 -3.41
C SER A 378 4.28 0.31 -3.16
N GLU A 379 4.13 -0.04 -1.89
CA GLU A 379 3.31 -1.19 -1.44
C GLU A 379 1.83 -1.00 -1.84
N ASP A 380 1.40 0.26 -1.95
CA ASP A 380 0.04 0.67 -2.29
C ASP A 380 -0.28 0.65 -3.78
N SER A 381 0.62 0.25 -4.68
CA SER A 381 0.31 0.26 -6.11
C SER A 381 -0.58 -0.90 -6.57
N GLY A 382 -0.71 -1.95 -5.75
CA GLY A 382 -1.38 -3.19 -6.14
C GLY A 382 -0.59 -4.04 -7.14
N VAL A 383 0.67 -3.70 -7.41
CA VAL A 383 1.54 -4.45 -8.35
C VAL A 383 2.34 -5.55 -7.65
N ASN A 384 2.50 -5.48 -6.31
CA ASN A 384 3.16 -6.44 -5.42
C ASN A 384 4.49 -7.03 -5.93
N MET A 385 5.62 -6.51 -5.48
CA MET A 385 6.94 -7.02 -5.85
C MET A 385 7.61 -7.74 -4.66
N PRO A 386 8.22 -8.93 -4.83
CA PRO A 386 8.96 -9.57 -3.76
C PRO A 386 10.30 -8.84 -3.53
N ILE A 387 10.44 -8.03 -2.48
CA ILE A 387 11.65 -7.21 -2.22
C ILE A 387 12.61 -7.87 -1.20
N ALA A 388 12.34 -9.10 -0.75
CA ALA A 388 13.10 -9.71 0.35
C ALA A 388 14.49 -10.28 -0.02
N ASP A 389 14.86 -10.34 -1.30
CA ASP A 389 16.09 -10.99 -1.78
C ASP A 389 17.00 -10.00 -2.57
N PRO A 390 18.30 -9.86 -2.20
CA PRO A 390 19.27 -9.03 -2.93
C PRO A 390 19.40 -9.32 -4.43
N VAL A 391 19.13 -10.56 -4.87
CA VAL A 391 19.13 -10.92 -6.30
C VAL A 391 17.93 -10.30 -7.02
N ILE A 392 16.79 -10.19 -6.33
CA ILE A 392 15.59 -9.58 -6.87
C ILE A 392 15.77 -8.06 -6.96
N GLU A 393 16.43 -7.43 -5.99
CA GLU A 393 16.78 -6.00 -6.05
C GLU A 393 17.69 -5.68 -7.26
N MET A 394 18.66 -6.56 -7.53
CA MET A 394 19.54 -6.45 -8.70
C MET A 394 18.76 -6.60 -10.02
N ALA A 395 17.90 -7.61 -10.12
CA ALA A 395 17.03 -7.81 -11.29
C ALA A 395 16.07 -6.64 -11.50
N MET A 396 15.55 -6.05 -10.43
CA MET A 396 14.70 -4.87 -10.45
C MET A 396 15.41 -3.63 -10.98
N THR A 397 16.61 -3.37 -10.47
CA THR A 397 17.43 -2.24 -10.95
C THR A 397 17.76 -2.39 -12.42
N MET A 398 18.03 -3.62 -12.88
CA MET A 398 18.21 -3.91 -14.30
C MET A 398 16.93 -3.64 -15.09
N PHE A 399 15.79 -4.13 -14.62
CA PHE A 399 14.48 -3.96 -15.26
C PHE A 399 14.12 -2.49 -15.42
N THR A 400 14.17 -1.70 -14.33
CA THR A 400 13.87 -0.26 -14.38
C THR A 400 14.81 0.50 -15.31
N SER A 401 16.10 0.13 -15.32
CA SER A 401 17.11 0.79 -16.17
C SER A 401 16.95 0.45 -17.65
N LEU A 402 16.58 -0.80 -17.97
CA LEU A 402 16.26 -1.23 -19.33
C LEU A 402 15.04 -0.50 -19.86
N MET A 403 14.02 -0.33 -19.03
CA MET A 403 12.81 0.38 -19.42
C MET A 403 13.07 1.86 -19.65
N ALA A 404 13.80 2.53 -18.74
CA ALA A 404 14.18 3.92 -18.93
C ALA A 404 14.90 4.14 -20.28
N LEU A 405 15.83 3.24 -20.64
CA LEU A 405 16.48 3.26 -21.94
C LEU A 405 15.50 3.03 -23.10
N ALA A 406 14.57 2.07 -22.97
CA ALA A 406 13.55 1.80 -23.98
C ALA A 406 12.65 3.02 -24.23
N LEU A 407 12.19 3.69 -23.17
CA LEU A 407 11.36 4.89 -23.22
C LEU A 407 12.12 6.11 -23.76
N GLN A 408 13.41 6.24 -23.45
CA GLN A 408 14.26 7.33 -23.97
C GLN A 408 14.48 7.21 -25.47
N ILE A 409 14.67 5.99 -25.98
CA ILE A 409 14.85 5.73 -27.41
C ILE A 409 13.53 5.80 -28.18
N ASP A 410 12.40 5.60 -27.49
CA ASP A 410 11.07 5.65 -28.07
C ASP A 410 10.69 7.08 -28.51
N LYS A 411 10.24 7.21 -29.77
CA LYS A 411 9.78 8.46 -30.38
C LYS A 411 8.29 8.75 -30.15
N SER A 412 7.61 7.89 -29.39
CA SER A 412 6.22 8.05 -28.99
C SER A 412 6.01 9.33 -28.17
N SER A 413 4.77 9.80 -28.09
CA SER A 413 4.40 10.93 -27.23
C SER A 413 4.68 10.63 -25.75
N GLU A 414 4.84 11.66 -24.91
CA GLU A 414 5.04 11.47 -23.48
C GLU A 414 3.88 10.69 -22.84
N GLU A 415 2.64 10.91 -23.27
CA GLU A 415 1.48 10.15 -22.80
C GLU A 415 1.58 8.65 -23.13
N GLU A 416 2.01 8.32 -24.35
CA GLU A 416 2.25 6.92 -24.75
C GLU A 416 3.40 6.29 -23.99
N LYS A 417 4.47 7.04 -23.69
CA LYS A 417 5.58 6.57 -22.84
C LYS A 417 5.11 6.30 -21.41
N MET A 418 4.27 7.17 -20.85
CA MET A 418 3.68 6.96 -19.52
C MET A 418 2.80 5.71 -19.49
N GLN A 419 1.99 5.50 -20.53
CA GLN A 419 1.17 4.29 -20.63
C GLN A 419 2.05 3.03 -20.68
N LYS A 420 3.09 3.03 -21.52
CA LYS A 420 4.05 1.93 -21.60
C LYS A 420 4.74 1.66 -20.26
N ALA A 421 5.07 2.71 -19.51
CA ALA A 421 5.64 2.59 -18.17
C ALA A 421 4.64 1.94 -17.19
N THR A 422 3.39 2.39 -17.19
CA THR A 422 2.30 1.81 -16.37
C THR A 422 2.09 0.34 -16.72
N ASP A 423 1.94 0.01 -18.01
CA ASP A 423 1.69 -1.35 -18.50
C ASP A 423 2.82 -2.29 -18.12
N ALA A 424 4.06 -1.83 -18.24
CA ALA A 424 5.23 -2.64 -17.90
C ALA A 424 5.40 -2.85 -16.39
N ALA A 425 5.06 -1.86 -15.57
CA ALA A 425 5.06 -2.02 -14.13
C ALA A 425 3.98 -3.03 -13.70
N VAL A 426 2.75 -2.88 -14.20
CA VAL A 426 1.62 -3.77 -13.88
C VAL A 426 1.86 -5.21 -14.36
N SER A 427 2.29 -5.37 -15.62
CA SER A 427 2.57 -6.69 -16.21
C SER A 427 3.92 -7.28 -15.80
N LYS A 428 4.77 -6.49 -15.12
CA LYS A 428 6.16 -6.83 -14.78
C LYS A 428 6.95 -7.30 -16.00
N SER A 429 6.68 -6.69 -17.16
CA SER A 429 7.24 -7.08 -18.45
C SER A 429 7.64 -5.86 -19.28
N ILE A 430 8.81 -5.91 -19.91
CA ILE A 430 9.33 -4.86 -20.81
C ILE A 430 9.35 -5.41 -22.22
N ASP A 431 8.79 -4.65 -23.16
CA ASP A 431 8.98 -4.89 -24.58
C ASP A 431 10.25 -4.21 -25.10
N LEU A 432 11.24 -5.01 -25.49
CA LEU A 432 12.50 -4.57 -26.07
C LEU A 432 12.49 -4.58 -27.61
N THR A 433 11.41 -5.03 -28.24
CA THR A 433 11.25 -5.04 -29.70
C THR A 433 11.54 -3.69 -30.35
N PRO A 434 11.09 -2.53 -29.80
CA PRO A 434 11.38 -1.22 -30.38
C PRO A 434 12.87 -0.90 -30.49
N ILE A 435 13.69 -1.42 -29.56
CA ILE A 435 15.13 -1.19 -29.52
C ILE A 435 15.93 -2.35 -30.13
N LEU A 436 15.25 -3.42 -30.56
CA LEU A 436 15.82 -4.62 -31.18
C LEU A 436 15.09 -4.94 -32.51
N PRO A 437 15.21 -4.11 -33.55
CA PRO A 437 14.39 -4.20 -34.76
C PRO A 437 14.59 -5.49 -35.59
N PHE A 438 15.62 -6.28 -35.29
CA PHE A 438 15.86 -7.57 -35.92
C PHE A 438 15.07 -8.72 -35.27
N TYR A 439 14.34 -8.45 -34.20
CA TYR A 439 13.45 -9.38 -33.54
C TYR A 439 12.01 -9.09 -33.92
N LYS A 440 11.23 -10.14 -34.15
CA LYS A 440 9.77 -10.03 -34.28
C LYS A 440 9.15 -9.65 -32.93
N THR A 441 9.66 -10.28 -31.87
CA THR A 441 9.25 -10.03 -30.49
C THR A 441 10.45 -10.24 -29.59
N CYS A 442 10.69 -9.32 -28.65
CA CYS A 442 11.64 -9.53 -27.58
C CYS A 442 11.14 -8.88 -26.30
N THR A 443 10.95 -9.67 -25.25
CA THR A 443 10.44 -9.20 -23.96
C THR A 443 11.29 -9.73 -22.80
N ILE A 444 11.38 -8.94 -21.73
CA ILE A 444 11.93 -9.40 -20.45
C ILE A 444 10.83 -9.26 -19.40
N SER A 445 10.44 -10.35 -18.78
CA SER A 445 9.45 -10.40 -17.69
C SER A 445 10.09 -10.82 -16.37
N LEU A 446 9.57 -10.35 -15.25
CA LEU A 446 9.99 -10.78 -13.91
C LEU A 446 9.07 -11.89 -13.41
N HIS A 447 9.59 -13.11 -13.28
CA HIS A 447 8.88 -14.26 -12.72
C HIS A 447 9.53 -14.62 -11.38
N ASP A 448 8.79 -14.56 -10.27
CA ASP A 448 9.32 -14.78 -8.92
C ASP A 448 10.59 -13.96 -8.60
N GLY A 449 10.64 -12.73 -9.11
CA GLY A 449 11.78 -11.82 -8.96
C GLY A 449 12.98 -12.12 -9.87
N LYS A 450 12.89 -13.12 -10.75
CA LYS A 450 13.93 -13.50 -11.70
C LYS A 450 13.60 -13.02 -13.11
N PRO A 451 14.56 -12.44 -13.84
CA PRO A 451 14.31 -11.92 -15.17
C PRO A 451 14.33 -13.04 -16.22
N ASN A 452 13.19 -13.27 -16.86
CA ASN A 452 13.00 -14.23 -17.93
C ASN A 452 12.98 -13.51 -19.28
N LEU A 453 13.84 -13.95 -20.20
CA LEU A 453 13.93 -13.42 -21.56
C LEU A 453 13.11 -14.29 -22.52
N TYR A 454 12.19 -13.65 -23.24
CA TYR A 454 11.58 -14.19 -24.45
C TYR A 454 12.11 -13.44 -25.67
N ALA A 455 12.59 -14.17 -26.68
CA ALA A 455 13.09 -13.59 -27.92
C ALA A 455 12.76 -14.46 -29.14
N ASP A 456 12.20 -13.85 -30.18
CA ASP A 456 11.89 -14.47 -31.47
C ASP A 456 12.44 -13.61 -32.62
N ASN A 457 13.40 -14.15 -33.37
CA ASN A 457 13.97 -13.51 -34.56
C ASN A 457 13.41 -14.07 -35.89
N GLY A 458 12.37 -14.90 -35.83
CA GLY A 458 11.77 -15.61 -36.97
C GLY A 458 12.46 -16.91 -37.36
N VAL A 459 13.62 -17.23 -36.79
CA VAL A 459 14.37 -18.47 -37.02
C VAL A 459 14.46 -19.30 -35.73
N VAL A 460 14.71 -18.64 -34.61
CA VAL A 460 14.89 -19.25 -33.28
C VAL A 460 14.00 -18.52 -32.29
N GLN A 461 13.33 -19.31 -31.45
CA GLN A 461 12.58 -18.84 -30.29
C GLN A 461 13.31 -19.25 -29.02
N LEU A 462 13.59 -18.27 -28.16
CA LEU A 462 14.22 -18.44 -26.85
C LEU A 462 13.20 -18.02 -25.78
N ASN A 463 13.02 -18.84 -24.76
CA ASN A 463 12.27 -18.51 -23.55
C ASN A 463 12.97 -19.11 -22.33
N ARG A 464 13.73 -18.30 -21.60
CA ARG A 464 14.45 -18.77 -20.40
C ARG A 464 14.83 -17.64 -19.45
N GLU A 465 15.13 -18.01 -18.20
CA GLU A 465 15.80 -17.14 -17.23
C GLU A 465 17.13 -16.62 -17.81
N LEU A 466 17.39 -15.33 -17.64
CA LEU A 466 18.68 -14.73 -17.94
C LEU A 466 19.73 -15.27 -16.97
N SER A 467 20.90 -15.60 -17.49
CA SER A 467 22.03 -16.02 -16.66
C SER A 467 22.62 -14.82 -15.91
N ASN A 468 23.27 -15.08 -14.77
CA ASN A 468 23.95 -14.03 -14.00
C ASN A 468 24.99 -13.26 -14.85
N ALA A 469 25.65 -13.91 -15.80
CA ALA A 469 26.59 -13.26 -16.71
C ALA A 469 25.89 -12.27 -17.66
N GLU A 470 24.71 -12.63 -18.16
CA GLU A 470 23.89 -11.75 -19.00
C GLU A 470 23.34 -10.57 -18.19
N ILE A 471 22.81 -10.83 -16.99
CA ILE A 471 22.31 -9.79 -16.07
C ILE A 471 23.43 -8.78 -15.75
N ASN A 472 24.61 -9.26 -15.32
CA ASN A 472 25.74 -8.40 -14.99
C ASN A 472 26.19 -7.55 -16.19
N LYS A 473 26.22 -8.12 -17.39
CA LYS A 473 26.64 -7.41 -18.61
C LYS A 473 25.63 -6.36 -19.04
N ILE A 474 24.33 -6.64 -18.90
CA ILE A 474 23.27 -5.68 -19.12
C ILE A 474 23.38 -4.52 -18.11
N GLN A 475 23.56 -4.82 -16.82
CA GLN A 475 23.71 -3.79 -15.79
C GLN A 475 24.95 -2.90 -15.98
N GLN A 476 26.10 -3.50 -16.29
CA GLN A 476 27.32 -2.74 -16.60
C GLN A 476 27.12 -1.80 -17.79
N THR A 477 26.38 -2.25 -18.80
CA THR A 477 26.02 -1.42 -19.97
C THR A 477 25.15 -0.25 -19.55
N LEU A 478 24.10 -0.50 -18.75
CA LEU A 478 23.14 0.52 -18.34
C LEU A 478 23.74 1.56 -17.40
N GLY A 479 24.57 1.12 -16.45
CA GLY A 479 25.26 1.97 -15.48
C GLY A 479 26.48 2.71 -16.03
N SER A 480 26.88 2.44 -17.28
CA SER A 480 28.02 3.14 -17.91
C SER A 480 27.65 4.59 -18.23
N THR A 481 28.39 5.52 -17.63
CA THR A 481 28.33 6.96 -17.95
C THR A 481 29.10 7.32 -19.22
N MET A 482 29.86 6.37 -19.77
CA MET A 482 30.71 6.56 -20.96
C MET A 482 29.99 6.17 -22.26
N MET A 483 28.79 5.59 -22.17
CA MET A 483 28.01 5.13 -23.34
C MET A 483 26.78 6.02 -23.53
N ASN A 484 26.52 6.44 -24.77
CA ASN A 484 25.23 7.03 -25.14
C ASN A 484 24.15 5.95 -25.35
N ASP A 485 22.89 6.37 -25.52
CA ASP A 485 21.75 5.45 -25.61
C ASP A 485 21.84 4.50 -26.83
N ASP A 486 22.39 4.96 -27.95
CA ASP A 486 22.63 4.13 -29.14
C ASP A 486 23.70 3.05 -28.89
N GLU A 487 24.73 3.36 -28.12
CA GLU A 487 25.78 2.42 -27.71
C GLU A 487 25.25 1.42 -26.68
N LYS A 488 24.46 1.89 -25.70
CA LYS A 488 23.78 1.02 -24.74
C LYS A 488 22.84 0.05 -25.44
N ARG A 489 22.02 0.53 -26.39
CA ARG A 489 21.15 -0.31 -27.23
C ARG A 489 21.94 -1.39 -27.96
N ARG A 490 23.03 -1.02 -28.65
CA ARG A 490 23.86 -1.98 -29.40
C ARG A 490 24.49 -3.03 -28.50
N SER A 491 24.94 -2.65 -27.30
CA SER A 491 25.51 -3.58 -26.32
C SER A 491 24.44 -4.56 -25.82
N ILE A 492 23.25 -4.08 -25.45
CA ILE A 492 22.12 -4.95 -25.03
C ILE A 492 21.72 -5.91 -26.16
N ALA A 493 21.60 -5.40 -27.39
CA ALA A 493 21.32 -6.22 -28.57
C ALA A 493 22.36 -7.33 -28.76
N SER A 494 23.64 -7.03 -28.51
CA SER A 494 24.70 -8.04 -28.57
C SER A 494 24.51 -9.12 -27.49
N VAL A 495 24.11 -8.78 -26.26
CA VAL A 495 23.88 -9.77 -25.20
C VAL A 495 22.74 -10.72 -25.60
N ILE A 496 21.62 -10.17 -26.05
CA ILE A 496 20.44 -10.96 -26.45
C ILE A 496 20.75 -11.81 -27.67
N ASN A 497 21.46 -11.25 -28.66
CA ASN A 497 21.85 -12.02 -29.85
C ASN A 497 22.81 -13.17 -29.51
N SER A 498 23.76 -12.95 -28.60
CA SER A 498 24.62 -14.04 -28.11
C SER A 498 23.79 -15.14 -27.44
N ALA A 499 22.81 -14.78 -26.61
CA ALA A 499 21.92 -15.74 -25.95
C ALA A 499 21.17 -16.64 -26.96
N VAL A 500 20.65 -16.03 -28.03
CA VAL A 500 19.89 -16.72 -29.09
C VAL A 500 20.80 -17.58 -29.95
N VAL A 501 21.97 -17.08 -30.34
CA VAL A 501 22.95 -17.83 -31.15
C VAL A 501 23.48 -19.05 -30.38
N THR A 502 23.76 -18.93 -29.08
CA THR A 502 24.17 -20.06 -28.26
C THR A 502 23.11 -21.16 -28.23
N LEU A 503 21.83 -20.81 -28.09
CA LEU A 503 20.74 -21.79 -28.18
C LEU A 503 20.68 -22.44 -29.56
N GLN A 504 20.80 -21.64 -30.63
CA GLN A 504 20.80 -22.14 -32.00
C GLN A 504 21.94 -23.14 -32.26
N MET A 505 23.14 -22.84 -31.77
CA MET A 505 24.30 -23.74 -31.87
C MET A 505 24.07 -25.04 -31.12
N SER A 506 23.50 -24.98 -29.91
CA SER A 506 23.16 -26.16 -29.11
C SER A 506 22.12 -27.04 -29.82
N GLN A 507 21.06 -26.45 -30.36
CA GLN A 507 20.03 -27.17 -31.12
C GLN A 507 20.61 -27.81 -32.40
N ASN A 508 21.47 -27.09 -33.13
CA ASN A 508 22.15 -27.61 -34.32
C ASN A 508 23.09 -28.77 -33.98
N TYR A 509 23.83 -28.68 -32.87
CA TYR A 509 24.70 -29.75 -32.42
C TYR A 509 23.91 -31.01 -32.04
N GLN A 510 22.82 -30.85 -31.30
CA GLN A 510 21.96 -31.96 -30.87
C GLN A 510 21.29 -32.65 -32.06
N LYS A 511 20.78 -31.89 -33.02
CA LYS A 511 20.25 -32.42 -34.29
C LYS A 511 21.32 -33.18 -35.08
N ASN A 512 22.57 -32.72 -35.07
CA ASN A 512 23.67 -33.42 -35.73
C ASN A 512 24.03 -34.74 -35.03
N LEU A 513 23.98 -34.80 -33.69
CA LEU A 513 24.17 -36.03 -32.93
C LEU A 513 23.06 -37.05 -33.20
N GLU A 514 21.80 -36.62 -33.21
CA GLU A 514 20.65 -37.48 -33.56
C GLU A 514 20.78 -38.02 -34.99
N ASN A 515 21.18 -37.17 -35.95
CA ASN A 515 21.45 -37.60 -37.32
C ASN A 515 22.63 -38.58 -37.44
N GLN A 516 23.64 -38.48 -36.57
CA GLN A 516 24.76 -39.42 -36.54
C GLN A 516 24.39 -40.75 -35.88
N GLN A 517 23.59 -40.73 -34.81
CA GLN A 517 23.06 -41.93 -34.17
C GLN A 517 22.08 -42.68 -35.10
N GLY A 518 21.16 -41.98 -35.76
CA GLY A 518 20.27 -42.59 -36.75
C GLY A 518 21.03 -43.17 -37.96
N ARG A 519 22.18 -42.58 -38.33
CA ARG A 519 23.09 -43.17 -39.34
C ARG A 519 23.80 -44.42 -38.82
N GLN A 520 24.28 -44.44 -37.57
CA GLN A 520 24.93 -45.61 -36.98
C GLN A 520 23.96 -46.78 -36.80
N GLU A 521 22.72 -46.53 -36.38
CA GLU A 521 21.67 -47.57 -36.28
C GLU A 521 21.30 -48.12 -37.66
N SER A 522 21.23 -47.27 -38.70
CA SER A 522 20.96 -47.73 -40.07
C SER A 522 22.11 -48.52 -40.72
N VAL A 523 23.34 -48.38 -40.20
CA VAL A 523 24.53 -49.14 -40.65
C VAL A 523 24.67 -50.46 -39.88
N GLN A 524 24.10 -50.59 -38.68
CA GLN A 524 24.05 -51.85 -37.92
C GLN A 524 22.90 -52.78 -38.32
N LEU A 525 21.92 -52.30 -39.09
CA LEU A 525 20.76 -53.06 -39.59
C LEU A 525 20.94 -53.58 -41.04
N LYS A 526 22.17 -53.56 -41.57
CA LYS A 526 22.57 -54.19 -42.83
C LYS A 526 23.73 -55.13 -42.58
#